data_AF-A0A0Q8IZI5-F1
#
_entry.id   AF-A0A0Q8IZI5-F1
#
_cell.length_a   1.000
_cell.length_b   1.000
_cell.length_c   1.000
_cell.angle_alpha   90.00
_cell.angle_beta   90.00
_cell.angle_gamma   90.00
#
_symmetry.space_group_name_H-M   'P 1'
#
loop_
_entity.id
_entity.type
_entity.pdbx_description
1 polymer ?
#
loop_
_entity_poly.entity_id
_entity_poly.type
_entity_poly.pdbx_seq_one_letter_code
_entity_poly.pdbx_strand_id
1 'polypeptide(L)'
;MKGNNCEIMANVAGPALRLQPQCPIGGTPGLEVGYFQIDNLRFNGYFASQNGLIGRSAIQIGEVGKKFAGFQKCQLRDVFALGFNTPTIRLVGALTRMINFDRVVVNDGGLEIATHENNSFIGDLDFNNCQFGGTVTNPPLKIESAATGAASEIRGIRFFGTIFYGSGTLIYAHKNGRIGDLWFNSLQWEGSSNPVGAHALWIVVDDTADLFQIFIDNPYVVGFNGNAMLFERFGAARVKAVSVRGAKINEIMTAQYRPIVLTQFDDTSILDCDFFGQIAADSCVSVYNAKNVIISRCRSMPNIGTAYFTEISGTSDRVLVANNIADTRVSFIANSAAGSVVSDNNINF
;
A
#
# COMPACT_ATOMS: atom_id res chain seq x y z
N MET A 1 -3.68 -3.83 28.50
CA MET A 1 -5.14 -4.03 28.58
C MET A 1 -5.46 -5.42 28.06
N LYS A 2 -6.11 -6.26 28.88
CA LYS A 2 -6.66 -7.54 28.41
C LYS A 2 -8.16 -7.34 28.22
N GLY A 3 -8.62 -7.41 26.97
CA GLY A 3 -10.01 -7.17 26.63
C GLY A 3 -10.92 -8.33 27.03
N ASN A 4 -10.41 -9.55 27.19
CA ASN A 4 -11.22 -10.73 27.57
C ASN A 4 -12.48 -10.91 26.69
N ASN A 5 -12.38 -10.59 25.39
CA ASN A 5 -13.49 -10.59 24.43
C ASN A 5 -14.58 -9.54 24.70
N CYS A 6 -14.28 -8.51 25.49
CA CYS A 6 -15.17 -7.36 25.65
C CYS A 6 -15.36 -6.61 24.34
N GLU A 7 -16.56 -6.09 24.13
CA GLU A 7 -16.90 -5.17 23.05
C GLU A 7 -17.03 -3.74 23.60
N ILE A 8 -16.32 -2.80 22.98
CA ILE A 8 -16.48 -1.36 23.18
C ILE A 8 -17.42 -0.84 22.10
N MET A 9 -18.63 -0.47 22.49
CA MET A 9 -19.59 0.23 21.63
C MET A 9 -19.29 1.72 21.66
N ALA A 10 -18.59 2.21 20.65
CA ALA A 10 -18.13 3.59 20.59
C ALA A 10 -19.28 4.55 20.25
N ASN A 11 -19.50 5.54 21.12
CA ASN A 11 -20.41 6.66 20.90
C ASN A 11 -19.75 7.98 21.36
N VAL A 12 -18.50 8.19 20.95
CA VAL A 12 -17.69 9.34 21.33
C VAL A 12 -17.16 10.04 20.08
N ALA A 13 -17.00 11.37 20.16
CA ALA A 13 -16.21 12.11 19.19
C ALA A 13 -14.73 11.77 19.41
N GLY A 14 -14.00 11.49 18.33
CA GLY A 14 -12.62 11.02 18.41
C GLY A 14 -12.47 9.49 18.57
N PRO A 15 -11.24 9.01 18.84
CA PRO A 15 -10.95 7.59 18.97
C PRO A 15 -11.62 6.95 20.19
N ALA A 16 -12.14 5.72 20.03
CA ALA A 16 -12.66 4.92 21.14
C ALA A 16 -11.57 4.50 22.12
N LEU A 17 -10.37 4.19 21.60
CA LEU A 17 -9.16 4.01 22.39
C LEU A 17 -8.05 4.92 21.86
N ARG A 18 -7.53 5.76 22.74
CA ARG A 18 -6.43 6.68 22.44
C ARG A 18 -5.18 6.30 23.20
N LEU A 19 -4.14 5.89 22.47
CA LEU A 19 -2.81 5.62 23.00
C LEU A 19 -1.91 6.82 22.71
N GLN A 20 -2.03 7.82 23.56
CA GLN A 20 -1.32 9.08 23.40
C GLN A 20 -0.07 9.12 24.29
N PRO A 21 1.10 9.48 23.72
CA PRO A 21 2.25 9.84 24.53
C PRO A 21 1.92 11.10 25.34
N GLN A 22 2.56 11.28 26.47
CA GLN A 22 2.57 12.46 27.32
C GLN A 22 3.77 13.37 27.02
N CYS A 23 4.89 12.84 26.51
CA CYS A 23 6.09 13.64 26.25
C CYS A 23 5.96 14.54 25.00
N PRO A 24 6.01 15.88 25.14
CA PRO A 24 6.02 16.81 24.00
C PRO A 24 7.39 16.85 23.32
N ILE A 25 7.41 17.26 22.05
CA ILE A 25 8.67 17.58 21.35
C ILE A 25 9.44 18.65 22.15
N GLY A 26 10.65 18.31 22.61
CA GLY A 26 11.53 19.23 23.34
C GLY A 26 11.40 19.22 24.87
N GLY A 27 10.54 18.37 25.45
CA GLY A 27 10.52 18.14 26.90
C GLY A 27 11.78 17.40 27.41
N THR A 28 12.03 17.38 28.73
CA THR A 28 13.11 16.58 29.34
C THR A 28 12.52 15.37 30.06
N PRO A 29 12.98 14.12 29.79
CA PRO A 29 13.80 13.71 28.66
C PRO A 29 12.89 13.58 27.41
N GLY A 30 13.31 14.14 26.27
CA GLY A 30 12.47 14.42 25.08
C GLY A 30 12.00 13.22 24.26
N LEU A 31 11.78 12.10 24.93
CA LEU A 31 11.26 10.86 24.39
C LEU A 31 10.53 10.10 25.48
N GLU A 32 9.26 9.77 25.25
CA GLU A 32 8.58 8.80 26.08
C GLU A 32 8.93 7.38 25.65
N VAL A 33 9.54 6.65 26.58
CA VAL A 33 9.68 5.20 26.50
C VAL A 33 8.46 4.59 27.16
N GLY A 34 7.48 4.21 26.35
CA GLY A 34 6.29 3.53 26.83
C GLY A 34 6.17 2.15 26.21
N TYR A 35 5.49 1.27 26.94
CA TYR A 35 5.11 -0.05 26.48
C TYR A 35 3.61 -0.23 26.69
N PHE A 36 2.91 -0.71 25.67
CA PHE A 36 1.54 -1.18 25.81
C PHE A 36 1.37 -2.53 25.15
N GLN A 37 0.47 -3.31 25.74
CA GLN A 37 -0.06 -4.54 25.17
C GLN A 37 -1.59 -4.49 25.26
N ILE A 38 -2.26 -4.68 24.13
CA ILE A 38 -3.71 -4.78 24.03
C ILE A 38 -4.04 -6.10 23.36
N ASP A 39 -4.86 -6.91 24.03
CA ASP A 39 -5.27 -8.23 23.53
C ASP A 39 -6.78 -8.40 23.59
N ASN A 40 -7.36 -9.16 22.66
CA ASN A 40 -8.73 -9.69 22.72
C ASN A 40 -9.80 -8.62 22.94
N LEU A 41 -9.82 -7.59 22.08
CA LEU A 41 -10.73 -6.46 22.21
C LEU A 41 -11.51 -6.23 20.91
N ARG A 42 -12.81 -6.02 21.03
CA ARG A 42 -13.70 -5.70 19.92
C ARG A 42 -14.15 -4.25 19.99
N PHE A 43 -14.13 -3.53 18.87
CA PHE A 43 -14.62 -2.17 18.73
C PHE A 43 -15.77 -2.12 17.74
N ASN A 44 -16.87 -1.47 18.14
CA ASN A 44 -18.04 -1.30 17.31
C ASN A 44 -18.39 0.19 17.19
N GLY A 45 -18.20 0.75 16.00
CA GLY A 45 -18.42 2.16 15.69
C GLY A 45 -19.85 2.53 15.28
N TYR A 46 -20.82 1.58 15.35
CA TYR A 46 -22.19 1.80 14.87
C TYR A 46 -22.79 3.13 15.35
N PHE A 47 -22.77 3.40 16.66
CA PHE A 47 -23.33 4.63 17.21
C PHE A 47 -22.53 5.88 16.84
N ALA A 48 -21.20 5.80 16.85
CA ALA A 48 -20.34 6.90 16.44
C ALA A 48 -20.60 7.31 14.97
N SER A 49 -20.82 6.34 14.09
CA SER A 49 -21.15 6.57 12.69
C SER A 49 -22.59 7.08 12.50
N GLN A 50 -23.57 6.47 13.16
CA GLN A 50 -24.97 6.89 13.09
C GLN A 50 -25.17 8.34 13.56
N ASN A 51 -24.45 8.75 14.60
CA ASN A 51 -24.50 10.11 15.15
C ASN A 51 -23.58 11.10 14.43
N GLY A 52 -22.88 10.68 13.37
CA GLY A 52 -22.00 11.55 12.59
C GLY A 52 -20.83 12.13 13.39
N LEU A 53 -20.33 11.42 14.38
CA LEU A 53 -19.31 11.95 15.30
C LEU A 53 -17.98 12.20 14.56
N ILE A 54 -17.42 13.38 14.76
CA ILE A 54 -16.20 13.84 14.08
C ILE A 54 -14.98 13.11 14.66
N GLY A 55 -14.01 12.78 13.78
CA GLY A 55 -12.74 12.18 14.19
C GLY A 55 -12.84 10.77 14.78
N ARG A 56 -14.02 10.14 14.67
CA ARG A 56 -14.26 8.78 15.15
C ARG A 56 -13.25 7.81 14.54
N SER A 57 -12.73 6.91 15.37
CA SER A 57 -11.85 5.80 14.99
C SER A 57 -11.90 4.77 16.11
N ALA A 58 -11.57 3.51 15.83
CA ALA A 58 -11.45 2.52 16.89
C ALA A 58 -10.24 2.86 17.76
N ILE A 59 -9.09 3.05 17.10
CA ILE A 59 -7.81 3.20 17.79
C ILE A 59 -7.01 4.31 17.13
N GLN A 60 -6.53 5.26 17.94
CA GLN A 60 -5.48 6.20 17.55
C GLN A 60 -4.25 5.94 18.40
N ILE A 61 -3.09 5.76 17.75
CA ILE A 61 -1.79 5.63 18.40
C ILE A 61 -0.92 6.81 18.00
N GLY A 62 -0.35 7.46 19.01
CA GLY A 62 0.43 8.69 18.83
C GLY A 62 -0.44 9.95 18.81
N GLU A 63 0.24 11.10 18.84
CA GLU A 63 -0.37 12.42 18.84
C GLU A 63 0.60 13.44 18.23
N VAL A 64 0.07 14.40 17.46
CA VAL A 64 0.86 15.47 16.86
C VAL A 64 1.59 16.27 17.94
N GLY A 65 2.86 16.61 17.71
CA GLY A 65 3.66 17.35 18.68
C GLY A 65 4.18 16.49 19.83
N LYS A 66 3.99 15.17 19.79
CA LYS A 66 4.44 14.24 20.83
C LYS A 66 5.25 13.08 20.28
N LYS A 67 6.12 12.53 21.13
CA LYS A 67 7.08 11.48 20.76
C LYS A 67 6.94 10.24 21.61
N PHE A 68 6.88 9.10 20.96
CA PHE A 68 6.86 7.78 21.58
C PHE A 68 7.77 6.81 20.85
N ALA A 69 8.78 6.33 21.57
CA ALA A 69 9.61 5.21 21.14
C ALA A 69 10.13 4.46 22.35
N GLY A 70 10.10 3.14 22.29
CA GLY A 70 10.73 2.27 23.29
C GLY A 70 11.49 1.12 22.64
N PHE A 71 12.41 0.52 23.39
CA PHE A 71 13.10 -0.70 22.97
C PHE A 71 12.25 -1.96 23.15
N GLN A 72 11.14 -1.86 23.90
CA GLN A 72 10.16 -2.92 24.03
C GLN A 72 9.05 -2.71 23.01
N LYS A 73 8.91 -3.68 22.09
CA LYS A 73 7.93 -3.61 21.02
C LYS A 73 6.51 -3.69 21.58
N CYS A 74 5.72 -2.65 21.36
CA CYS A 74 4.32 -2.62 21.76
C CYS A 74 3.49 -3.60 20.95
N GLN A 75 2.36 -4.04 21.49
CA GLN A 75 1.57 -5.10 20.89
C GLN A 75 0.08 -4.77 20.85
N LEU A 76 -0.50 -4.94 19.67
CA LEU A 76 -1.94 -5.06 19.44
C LEU A 76 -2.21 -6.45 18.88
N ARG A 77 -3.01 -7.24 19.57
CA ARG A 77 -3.22 -8.64 19.21
C ARG A 77 -4.67 -9.06 19.34
N ASP A 78 -5.17 -9.85 18.40
CA ASP A 78 -6.54 -10.37 18.44
C ASP A 78 -7.58 -9.23 18.64
N VAL A 79 -7.45 -8.19 17.83
CA VAL A 79 -8.33 -7.01 17.88
C VAL A 79 -9.23 -7.00 16.66
N PHE A 80 -10.52 -6.79 16.88
CA PHE A 80 -11.52 -6.64 15.82
C PHE A 80 -12.14 -5.25 15.90
N ALA A 81 -12.22 -4.53 14.78
CA ALA A 81 -12.88 -3.23 14.71
C ALA A 81 -13.83 -3.18 13.52
N LEU A 82 -15.05 -2.66 13.72
CA LEU A 82 -16.03 -2.47 12.66
C LEU A 82 -16.76 -1.12 12.75
N GLY A 83 -17.24 -0.62 11.61
CA GLY A 83 -18.30 0.40 11.55
C GLY A 83 -17.89 1.83 11.90
N PHE A 84 -16.62 2.21 11.72
CA PHE A 84 -16.16 3.59 11.97
C PHE A 84 -16.24 4.50 10.73
N ASN A 85 -16.29 3.96 9.51
CA ASN A 85 -16.49 4.68 8.23
C ASN A 85 -15.58 5.92 8.03
N THR A 86 -14.40 5.87 8.65
CA THR A 86 -13.26 6.80 8.69
C THR A 86 -12.03 5.93 8.96
N PRO A 87 -10.78 6.45 8.91
CA PRO A 87 -9.63 5.64 9.31
C PRO A 87 -9.84 4.94 10.66
N THR A 88 -10.06 3.63 10.63
CA THR A 88 -10.48 2.86 11.81
C THR A 88 -9.34 2.72 12.79
N ILE A 89 -8.13 2.50 12.27
CA ILE A 89 -6.88 2.55 13.03
C ILE A 89 -6.01 3.66 12.46
N ARG A 90 -5.49 4.53 13.33
CA ARG A 90 -4.68 5.69 12.95
C ARG A 90 -3.37 5.71 13.70
N LEU A 91 -2.26 5.84 12.97
CA LEU A 91 -0.93 6.07 13.52
C LEU A 91 -0.44 7.44 13.06
N VAL A 92 -0.21 8.32 14.03
CA VAL A 92 0.17 9.72 13.82
C VAL A 92 1.22 10.15 14.83
N GLY A 93 1.72 11.38 14.70
CA GLY A 93 2.61 12.02 15.67
C GLY A 93 4.02 12.23 15.18
N ALA A 94 4.85 12.83 16.04
CA ALA A 94 6.19 13.27 15.69
C ALA A 94 7.18 12.11 15.67
N LEU A 95 6.95 11.14 16.54
CA LEU A 95 7.66 9.88 16.58
C LEU A 95 6.71 8.79 17.06
N THR A 96 6.39 7.84 16.19
CA THR A 96 5.54 6.67 16.53
C THR A 96 6.16 5.44 15.92
N ARG A 97 6.74 4.57 16.76
CA ARG A 97 7.49 3.41 16.29
C ARG A 97 7.45 2.20 17.23
N MET A 98 7.94 1.06 16.75
CA MET A 98 8.12 -0.18 17.50
C MET A 98 6.79 -0.79 17.96
N ILE A 99 5.87 -1.00 17.02
CA ILE A 99 4.54 -1.56 17.30
C ILE A 99 4.30 -2.79 16.44
N ASN A 100 3.85 -3.87 17.08
CA ASN A 100 3.42 -5.10 16.45
C ASN A 100 1.89 -5.20 16.45
N PHE A 101 1.33 -5.44 15.28
CA PHE A 101 -0.06 -5.80 15.06
C PHE A 101 -0.08 -7.28 14.67
N ASP A 102 -0.86 -8.09 15.37
CA ASP A 102 -0.95 -9.54 15.15
C ASP A 102 -2.41 -9.97 15.19
N ARG A 103 -2.92 -10.53 14.08
CA ARG A 103 -4.34 -10.91 13.94
C ARG A 103 -5.29 -9.75 14.26
N VAL A 104 -4.99 -8.58 13.71
CA VAL A 104 -5.89 -7.40 13.78
C VAL A 104 -6.79 -7.40 12.56
N VAL A 105 -8.09 -7.25 12.78
CA VAL A 105 -9.11 -7.25 11.73
C VAL A 105 -9.88 -5.93 11.79
N VAL A 106 -9.92 -5.23 10.66
CA VAL A 106 -10.70 -4.01 10.46
C VAL A 106 -11.73 -4.27 9.37
N ASN A 107 -13.01 -4.20 9.72
CA ASN A 107 -14.12 -4.32 8.79
C ASN A 107 -14.68 -2.93 8.49
N ASP A 108 -14.14 -2.32 7.42
CA ASP A 108 -14.36 -0.95 6.95
C ASP A 108 -13.51 0.13 7.66
N GLY A 109 -13.16 1.19 6.91
CA GLY A 109 -12.36 2.33 7.34
C GLY A 109 -10.84 2.15 7.30
N GLY A 110 -10.35 0.92 7.25
CA GLY A 110 -8.93 0.60 7.03
C GLY A 110 -7.93 1.14 8.07
N LEU A 111 -6.67 1.17 7.66
CA LEU A 111 -5.50 1.59 8.43
C LEU A 111 -4.87 2.85 7.81
N GLU A 112 -4.70 3.90 8.61
CA GLU A 112 -3.96 5.11 8.23
C GLU A 112 -2.64 5.22 9.00
N ILE A 113 -1.55 5.42 8.25
CA ILE A 113 -0.21 5.75 8.74
C ILE A 113 0.19 7.06 8.09
N ALA A 114 0.21 8.16 8.85
CA ALA A 114 0.42 9.48 8.28
C ALA A 114 1.31 10.38 9.14
N THR A 115 2.31 11.00 8.51
CA THR A 115 3.12 12.05 9.11
C THR A 115 2.46 13.41 8.86
N HIS A 116 2.03 14.10 9.92
CA HIS A 116 1.35 15.40 9.78
C HIS A 116 2.23 16.60 10.16
N GLU A 117 3.48 16.36 10.57
CA GLU A 117 4.38 17.42 11.04
C GLU A 117 5.79 17.27 10.49
N ASN A 118 6.50 18.39 10.42
CA ASN A 118 7.86 18.48 9.91
C ASN A 118 8.83 17.70 10.80
N ASN A 119 9.82 17.02 10.19
CA ASN A 119 10.82 16.21 10.90
C ASN A 119 10.21 15.09 11.77
N SER A 120 9.04 14.57 11.37
CA SER A 120 8.43 13.42 12.02
C SER A 120 8.93 12.10 11.45
N PHE A 121 8.83 11.04 12.26
CA PHE A 121 9.13 9.68 11.88
C PHE A 121 8.03 8.72 12.35
N ILE A 122 7.48 7.93 11.43
CA ILE A 122 6.61 6.81 11.78
C ILE A 122 7.17 5.53 11.14
N GLY A 123 7.39 4.49 11.94
CA GLY A 123 8.15 3.36 11.42
C GLY A 123 8.40 2.23 12.41
N ASP A 124 9.19 1.24 12.01
CA ASP A 124 9.43 0.02 12.78
C ASP A 124 8.11 -0.65 13.21
N LEU A 125 7.24 -0.87 12.24
CA LEU A 125 5.91 -1.43 12.43
C LEU A 125 5.84 -2.81 11.78
N ASP A 126 5.17 -3.73 12.46
CA ASP A 126 4.96 -5.08 11.94
C ASP A 126 3.49 -5.43 11.97
N PHE A 127 2.97 -5.93 10.85
CA PHE A 127 1.61 -6.40 10.70
C PHE A 127 1.63 -7.87 10.29
N ASN A 128 1.17 -8.74 11.18
CA ASN A 128 1.22 -10.19 11.00
C ASN A 128 -0.19 -10.76 10.96
N ASN A 129 -0.55 -11.43 9.87
CA ASN A 129 -1.84 -12.10 9.69
C ASN A 129 -3.04 -11.15 9.94
N CYS A 130 -2.90 -9.89 9.53
CA CYS A 130 -3.93 -8.88 9.69
C CYS A 130 -4.92 -8.92 8.52
N GLN A 131 -6.08 -8.28 8.71
CA GLN A 131 -7.07 -8.09 7.67
C GLN A 131 -7.60 -6.66 7.74
N PHE A 132 -7.56 -5.94 6.62
CA PHE A 132 -8.07 -4.58 6.55
C PHE A 132 -9.06 -4.45 5.42
N GLY A 133 -10.29 -4.06 5.75
CA GLY A 133 -11.33 -3.70 4.81
C GLY A 133 -11.47 -2.19 4.69
N GLY A 134 -11.79 -1.70 3.49
CA GLY A 134 -11.99 -0.29 3.23
C GLY A 134 -12.60 -0.01 1.85
N THR A 135 -12.62 1.27 1.51
CA THR A 135 -13.19 1.81 0.26
C THR A 135 -12.27 2.86 -0.33
N VAL A 136 -12.50 3.33 -1.56
CA VAL A 136 -11.68 4.40 -2.16
C VAL A 136 -11.59 5.66 -1.27
N THR A 137 -12.63 5.99 -0.51
CA THR A 137 -12.63 7.14 0.42
C THR A 137 -11.81 6.87 1.68
N ASN A 138 -11.93 5.68 2.26
CA ASN A 138 -11.19 5.24 3.44
C ASN A 138 -10.54 3.90 3.12
N PRO A 139 -9.37 3.91 2.48
CA PRO A 139 -8.82 2.70 1.89
C PRO A 139 -8.37 1.70 2.94
N PRO A 140 -8.30 0.40 2.57
CA PRO A 140 -7.83 -0.66 3.46
C PRO A 140 -6.50 -0.33 4.14
N LEU A 141 -5.62 0.33 3.39
CA LEU A 141 -4.38 0.89 3.88
C LEU A 141 -4.12 2.24 3.20
N LYS A 142 -3.75 3.24 4.00
CA LYS A 142 -3.24 4.53 3.56
C LYS A 142 -1.92 4.81 4.26
N ILE A 143 -0.86 4.99 3.50
CA ILE A 143 0.42 5.49 3.97
C ILE A 143 0.68 6.82 3.27
N GLU A 144 0.72 7.93 4.01
CA GLU A 144 0.82 9.27 3.42
C GLU A 144 1.80 10.18 4.16
N SER A 145 2.72 10.82 3.43
CA SER A 145 3.65 11.79 4.00
C SER A 145 3.07 13.21 4.07
N ALA A 146 2.02 13.42 4.86
CA ALA A 146 1.15 14.60 4.80
C ALA A 146 1.75 15.96 5.28
N ALA A 147 2.93 15.97 5.89
CA ALA A 147 3.57 17.15 6.47
C ALA A 147 3.90 18.25 5.43
N THR A 148 3.78 19.53 5.81
CA THR A 148 4.09 20.68 4.96
C THR A 148 5.41 21.34 5.38
N GLY A 149 6.47 21.19 4.57
CA GLY A 149 7.69 21.99 4.68
C GLY A 149 8.98 21.18 4.70
N ALA A 150 9.27 20.51 5.82
CA ALA A 150 10.50 19.73 6.00
C ALA A 150 10.22 18.23 5.88
N ALA A 151 11.25 17.46 5.53
CA ALA A 151 11.13 16.03 5.30
C ALA A 151 10.55 15.32 6.54
N SER A 152 9.44 14.61 6.33
CA SER A 152 8.92 13.60 7.26
C SER A 152 9.23 12.22 6.68
N GLU A 153 9.42 11.23 7.55
CA GLU A 153 9.81 9.88 7.16
C GLU A 153 8.78 8.85 7.59
N ILE A 154 8.37 8.00 6.66
CA ILE A 154 7.61 6.78 6.96
C ILE A 154 8.39 5.59 6.43
N ARG A 155 8.95 4.77 7.32
CA ARG A 155 9.80 3.65 6.89
C ARG A 155 9.97 2.51 7.90
N GLY A 156 10.46 1.37 7.43
CA GLY A 156 10.70 0.20 8.27
C GLY A 156 9.40 -0.51 8.64
N ILE A 157 8.48 -0.63 7.69
CA ILE A 157 7.16 -1.23 7.92
C ILE A 157 7.07 -2.54 7.16
N ARG A 158 6.58 -3.58 7.83
CA ARG A 158 6.48 -4.92 7.26
C ARG A 158 5.08 -5.48 7.44
N PHE A 159 4.52 -5.98 6.35
CA PHE A 159 3.25 -6.70 6.29
C PHE A 159 3.52 -8.16 5.90
N PHE A 160 3.03 -9.09 6.70
CA PHE A 160 3.18 -10.54 6.49
C PHE A 160 1.80 -11.21 6.53
N GLY A 161 1.45 -11.95 5.47
CA GLY A 161 0.21 -12.72 5.43
C GLY A 161 -1.05 -11.89 5.62
N THR A 162 -1.02 -10.61 5.24
CA THR A 162 -2.12 -9.66 5.44
C THR A 162 -3.04 -9.63 4.21
N ILE A 163 -4.35 -9.52 4.45
CA ILE A 163 -5.37 -9.42 3.41
C ILE A 163 -5.97 -8.01 3.41
N PHE A 164 -6.04 -7.39 2.24
CA PHE A 164 -6.71 -6.13 1.99
C PHE A 164 -7.99 -6.37 1.20
N TYR A 165 -9.14 -6.03 1.78
CA TYR A 165 -10.45 -6.16 1.15
C TYR A 165 -10.96 -4.81 0.68
N GLY A 166 -11.45 -4.76 -0.56
CA GLY A 166 -11.92 -3.54 -1.18
C GLY A 166 -10.79 -2.81 -1.92
N SER A 167 -11.12 -1.64 -2.43
CA SER A 167 -10.22 -0.87 -3.31
C SER A 167 -9.51 0.27 -2.60
N GLY A 168 -8.40 0.69 -3.19
CA GLY A 168 -7.79 1.98 -2.92
C GLY A 168 -6.58 1.94 -1.98
N THR A 169 -5.95 0.79 -1.74
CA THR A 169 -4.70 0.78 -0.95
C THR A 169 -3.72 1.79 -1.54
N LEU A 170 -3.31 2.76 -0.72
CA LEU A 170 -2.59 3.95 -1.17
C LEU A 170 -1.28 4.11 -0.42
N ILE A 171 -0.21 4.30 -1.18
CA ILE A 171 1.08 4.78 -0.68
C ILE A 171 1.37 6.09 -1.40
N TYR A 172 1.34 7.21 -0.68
CA TYR A 172 1.45 8.54 -1.25
C TYR A 172 2.57 9.35 -0.61
N ALA A 173 3.69 9.45 -1.32
CA ALA A 173 4.82 10.30 -0.95
C ALA A 173 4.68 11.67 -1.63
N HIS A 174 4.53 12.74 -0.86
CA HIS A 174 4.46 14.12 -1.38
C HIS A 174 5.08 15.13 -0.40
N LYS A 175 5.20 16.40 -0.82
CA LYS A 175 5.61 17.54 0.02
C LYS A 175 6.95 17.37 0.74
N ASN A 176 8.03 17.03 0.01
CA ASN A 176 9.35 16.67 0.58
C ASN A 176 9.34 15.42 1.50
N GLY A 177 8.25 14.68 1.58
CA GLY A 177 8.15 13.46 2.37
C GLY A 177 9.01 12.33 1.82
N ARG A 178 9.39 11.41 2.71
CA ARG A 178 10.22 10.25 2.40
C ARG A 178 9.50 8.99 2.85
N ILE A 179 9.06 8.17 1.91
CA ILE A 179 8.46 6.87 2.20
C ILE A 179 9.38 5.77 1.69
N GLY A 180 9.73 4.83 2.53
CA GLY A 180 10.59 3.75 2.08
C GLY A 180 10.75 2.61 3.05
N ASP A 181 11.61 1.65 2.71
CA ASP A 181 11.84 0.46 3.53
C ASP A 181 10.48 -0.20 3.89
N LEU A 182 9.66 -0.46 2.88
CA LEU A 182 8.34 -1.10 3.03
C LEU A 182 8.39 -2.52 2.46
N TRP A 183 7.99 -3.50 3.26
CA TRP A 183 7.89 -4.90 2.85
C TRP A 183 6.46 -5.39 2.88
N PHE A 184 5.95 -5.79 1.72
CA PHE A 184 4.68 -6.47 1.54
C PHE A 184 4.99 -7.92 1.16
N ASN A 185 4.83 -8.86 2.10
CA ASN A 185 5.23 -10.25 1.89
C ASN A 185 4.05 -11.21 2.04
N SER A 186 3.78 -11.95 0.97
CA SER A 186 2.71 -12.97 0.90
C SER A 186 1.35 -12.35 1.24
N LEU A 187 1.01 -11.26 0.53
CA LEU A 187 -0.21 -10.50 0.76
C LEU A 187 -1.30 -10.87 -0.24
N GLN A 188 -2.53 -10.51 0.10
CA GLN A 188 -3.67 -10.70 -0.78
C GLN A 188 -4.48 -9.41 -0.87
N TRP A 189 -4.81 -9.01 -2.10
CA TRP A 189 -5.80 -7.97 -2.37
C TRP A 189 -7.02 -8.60 -3.03
N GLU A 190 -8.19 -8.37 -2.43
CA GLU A 190 -9.47 -8.86 -2.95
C GLU A 190 -10.42 -7.72 -3.26
N GLY A 191 -10.90 -7.67 -4.51
CA GLY A 191 -11.65 -6.54 -5.02
C GLY A 191 -13.13 -6.76 -5.29
N SER A 192 -13.74 -7.87 -4.86
CA SER A 192 -15.12 -8.23 -5.22
C SER A 192 -16.06 -7.03 -5.04
N SER A 193 -16.65 -6.54 -6.14
CA SER A 193 -17.59 -5.39 -6.22
C SER A 193 -17.00 -3.97 -6.09
N ASN A 194 -15.76 -3.73 -6.51
CA ASN A 194 -15.16 -2.39 -6.52
C ASN A 194 -15.68 -1.48 -7.66
N PRO A 195 -15.69 -0.14 -7.49
CA PRO A 195 -16.00 0.80 -8.58
C PRO A 195 -15.04 0.67 -9.78
N VAL A 196 -15.50 1.07 -10.97
CA VAL A 196 -14.63 1.19 -12.15
C VAL A 196 -13.49 2.16 -11.85
N GLY A 197 -12.26 1.76 -12.21
CA GLY A 197 -11.05 2.55 -11.94
C GLY A 197 -10.49 2.41 -10.54
N ALA A 198 -11.09 1.59 -9.68
CA ALA A 198 -10.58 1.38 -8.34
C ALA A 198 -9.44 0.34 -8.34
N HIS A 199 -8.25 0.76 -7.91
CA HIS A 199 -7.02 -0.04 -7.94
C HIS A 199 -6.88 -0.93 -6.69
N ALA A 200 -6.13 -2.03 -6.81
CA ALA A 200 -5.77 -2.83 -5.64
C ALA A 200 -4.70 -2.12 -4.81
N LEU A 201 -3.60 -1.75 -5.47
CA LEU A 201 -2.52 -0.94 -4.93
C LEU A 201 -2.24 0.26 -5.85
N TRP A 202 -2.17 1.44 -5.26
CA TRP A 202 -1.76 2.68 -5.92
C TRP A 202 -0.58 3.28 -5.17
N ILE A 203 0.56 3.41 -5.85
CA ILE A 203 1.74 4.10 -5.35
C ILE A 203 1.91 5.40 -6.13
N VAL A 204 1.88 6.51 -5.42
CA VAL A 204 2.05 7.84 -5.99
C VAL A 204 3.21 8.55 -5.31
N VAL A 205 4.05 9.19 -6.10
CA VAL A 205 5.13 10.04 -5.62
C VAL A 205 5.16 11.35 -6.40
N ASP A 206 5.03 12.48 -5.71
CA ASP A 206 4.85 13.81 -6.32
C ASP A 206 5.77 14.88 -5.68
N ASP A 207 5.85 16.03 -6.33
CA ASP A 207 6.59 17.22 -5.93
C ASP A 207 8.09 16.94 -5.87
N THR A 208 8.68 16.98 -4.69
CA THR A 208 10.10 16.75 -4.41
C THR A 208 10.29 15.56 -3.45
N ALA A 209 9.26 14.73 -3.31
CA ALA A 209 9.28 13.59 -2.40
C ALA A 209 10.20 12.46 -2.88
N ASP A 210 10.60 11.61 -1.94
CA ASP A 210 11.37 10.40 -2.20
C ASP A 210 10.56 9.16 -1.84
N LEU A 211 10.49 8.23 -2.79
CA LEU A 211 10.09 6.86 -2.55
C LEU A 211 11.32 5.94 -2.71
N PHE A 212 11.61 5.09 -1.73
CA PHE A 212 12.79 4.21 -1.81
C PHE A 212 12.57 2.84 -1.19
N GLN A 213 13.10 1.78 -1.80
CA GLN A 213 13.11 0.42 -1.24
C GLN A 213 11.72 -0.11 -0.88
N ILE A 214 10.86 -0.24 -1.89
CA ILE A 214 9.53 -0.87 -1.75
C ILE A 214 9.60 -2.29 -2.31
N PHE A 215 9.30 -3.27 -1.48
CA PHE A 215 9.36 -4.68 -1.83
C PHE A 215 7.97 -5.31 -1.73
N ILE A 216 7.46 -5.82 -2.85
CA ILE A 216 6.16 -6.47 -2.97
C ILE A 216 6.40 -7.90 -3.42
N ASP A 217 6.48 -8.80 -2.45
CA ASP A 217 6.90 -10.19 -2.61
C ASP A 217 5.73 -11.16 -2.47
N ASN A 218 5.55 -12.00 -3.48
CA ASN A 218 4.51 -13.03 -3.61
C ASN A 218 3.06 -12.54 -3.36
N PRO A 219 2.61 -11.40 -3.92
CA PRO A 219 1.25 -10.96 -3.73
C PRO A 219 0.26 -11.78 -4.58
N TYR A 220 -0.96 -11.99 -4.07
CA TYR A 220 -2.11 -12.42 -4.85
C TYR A 220 -3.10 -11.26 -5.02
N VAL A 221 -3.53 -10.97 -6.25
CA VAL A 221 -4.48 -9.89 -6.55
C VAL A 221 -5.60 -10.43 -7.43
N VAL A 222 -6.86 -10.20 -7.02
CA VAL A 222 -8.03 -10.72 -7.73
C VAL A 222 -9.24 -9.80 -7.66
N GLY A 223 -9.98 -9.72 -8.78
CA GLY A 223 -11.34 -9.18 -8.82
C GLY A 223 -11.40 -7.66 -8.86
N PHE A 224 -10.52 -6.98 -9.58
CA PHE A 224 -10.48 -5.51 -9.65
C PHE A 224 -11.01 -4.95 -10.97
N ASN A 225 -11.75 -3.84 -10.86
CA ASN A 225 -12.27 -3.07 -12.00
C ASN A 225 -11.37 -1.88 -12.40
N GLY A 226 -10.22 -1.74 -11.75
CA GLY A 226 -9.10 -0.87 -12.11
C GLY A 226 -7.81 -1.68 -12.28
N ASN A 227 -6.66 -1.00 -12.33
CA ASN A 227 -5.36 -1.68 -12.33
C ASN A 227 -5.14 -2.52 -11.06
N ALA A 228 -4.44 -3.65 -11.15
CA ALA A 228 -4.01 -4.37 -9.94
C ALA A 228 -2.97 -3.54 -9.18
N MET A 229 -1.95 -3.04 -9.89
CA MET A 229 -0.94 -2.16 -9.32
C MET A 229 -0.70 -0.98 -10.26
N LEU A 230 -0.92 0.23 -9.75
CA LEU A 230 -0.65 1.48 -10.44
C LEU A 230 0.48 2.21 -9.73
N PHE A 231 1.51 2.60 -10.48
CA PHE A 231 2.66 3.34 -9.98
C PHE A 231 2.81 4.63 -10.78
N GLU A 232 2.75 5.78 -10.11
CA GLU A 232 2.79 7.09 -10.76
C GLU A 232 3.79 8.02 -10.07
N ARG A 233 4.62 8.66 -10.89
CA ARG A 233 5.53 9.71 -10.46
C ARG A 233 5.15 11.02 -11.14
N PHE A 234 5.11 12.09 -10.37
CA PHE A 234 4.84 13.44 -10.84
C PHE A 234 5.96 14.39 -10.38
N GLY A 235 6.06 15.55 -11.03
CA GLY A 235 7.01 16.60 -10.66
C GLY A 235 8.47 16.17 -10.67
N ALA A 236 9.23 16.68 -9.71
CA ALA A 236 10.66 16.42 -9.51
C ALA A 236 10.92 15.28 -8.51
N ALA A 237 9.89 14.48 -8.21
CA ALA A 237 9.95 13.46 -7.20
C ALA A 237 10.86 12.31 -7.65
N ARG A 238 11.38 11.53 -6.70
CA ARG A 238 12.40 10.50 -6.96
C ARG A 238 11.91 9.13 -6.51
N VAL A 239 12.02 8.16 -7.41
CA VAL A 239 11.85 6.74 -7.12
C VAL A 239 13.22 6.11 -7.03
N LYS A 240 13.48 5.32 -5.98
CA LYS A 240 14.76 4.64 -5.74
C LYS A 240 14.52 3.18 -5.34
N ALA A 241 14.40 2.32 -6.35
CA ALA A 241 14.16 0.88 -6.22
C ALA A 241 12.76 0.51 -5.73
N VAL A 242 11.96 -0.04 -6.65
CA VAL A 242 10.73 -0.78 -6.36
C VAL A 242 10.84 -2.17 -6.97
N SER A 243 10.38 -3.19 -6.25
CA SER A 243 10.37 -4.56 -6.73
C SER A 243 9.02 -5.20 -6.51
N VAL A 244 8.41 -5.70 -7.59
CA VAL A 244 7.28 -6.61 -7.58
C VAL A 244 7.81 -7.98 -7.98
N ARG A 245 7.71 -8.96 -7.09
CA ARG A 245 8.23 -10.30 -7.34
C ARG A 245 7.22 -11.38 -7.00
N GLY A 246 7.07 -12.40 -7.84
CA GLY A 246 6.23 -13.56 -7.52
C GLY A 246 4.72 -13.26 -7.54
N ALA A 247 4.30 -12.16 -8.16
CA ALA A 247 2.91 -11.74 -8.14
C ALA A 247 2.02 -12.71 -8.91
N LYS A 248 0.84 -13.01 -8.36
CA LYS A 248 -0.22 -13.79 -8.99
C LYS A 248 -1.42 -12.88 -9.20
N ILE A 249 -1.69 -12.49 -10.45
CA ILE A 249 -2.73 -11.50 -10.77
C ILE A 249 -3.79 -12.12 -11.67
N ASN A 250 -5.05 -11.99 -11.25
CA ASN A 250 -6.23 -12.53 -11.91
C ASN A 250 -7.40 -11.52 -11.91
N GLU A 251 -8.37 -11.71 -12.79
CA GLU A 251 -9.67 -11.02 -12.81
C GLU A 251 -9.55 -9.49 -12.85
N ILE A 252 -8.91 -8.99 -13.92
CA ILE A 252 -8.89 -7.58 -14.27
C ILE A 252 -9.94 -7.34 -15.35
N MET A 253 -11.11 -6.88 -14.92
CA MET A 253 -12.37 -7.08 -15.64
C MET A 253 -12.67 -6.03 -16.70
N THR A 254 -11.95 -4.92 -16.71
CA THR A 254 -12.22 -3.77 -17.58
C THR A 254 -11.07 -3.54 -18.56
N ALA A 255 -11.36 -3.54 -19.86
CA ALA A 255 -10.36 -3.45 -20.93
C ALA A 255 -9.54 -2.13 -20.95
N GLN A 256 -9.95 -1.10 -20.22
CA GLN A 256 -9.19 0.15 -20.06
C GLN A 256 -8.00 0.00 -19.10
N TYR A 257 -8.06 -0.93 -18.14
CA TYR A 257 -7.05 -1.06 -17.09
C TYR A 257 -6.13 -2.25 -17.35
N ARG A 258 -4.97 -2.25 -16.72
CA ARG A 258 -3.90 -3.24 -16.89
C ARG A 258 -3.52 -3.83 -15.54
N PRO A 259 -3.00 -5.07 -15.48
CA PRO A 259 -2.48 -5.63 -14.25
C PRO A 259 -1.44 -4.72 -13.58
N ILE A 260 -0.36 -4.35 -14.28
CA ILE A 260 0.69 -3.47 -13.73
C ILE A 260 0.91 -2.28 -14.68
N VAL A 261 0.86 -1.06 -14.14
CA VAL A 261 1.10 0.18 -14.90
C VAL A 261 2.16 1.03 -14.21
N LEU A 262 3.18 1.44 -14.97
CA LEU A 262 4.20 2.41 -14.57
C LEU A 262 4.06 3.69 -15.39
N THR A 263 3.79 4.82 -14.74
CA THR A 263 3.73 6.14 -15.39
C THR A 263 4.80 7.06 -14.81
N GLN A 264 5.80 7.40 -15.63
CA GLN A 264 7.00 8.16 -15.23
C GLN A 264 7.78 7.54 -14.07
N PHE A 265 7.56 6.25 -13.79
CA PHE A 265 7.96 5.62 -12.55
C PHE A 265 9.20 4.74 -12.78
N ASP A 266 10.35 5.29 -12.41
CA ASP A 266 11.67 4.74 -12.72
C ASP A 266 12.10 3.62 -11.75
N ASP A 267 13.24 2.98 -12.03
CA ASP A 267 13.97 2.08 -11.12
C ASP A 267 13.09 0.95 -10.53
N THR A 268 12.33 0.29 -11.40
CA THR A 268 11.35 -0.73 -11.03
C THR A 268 11.67 -2.09 -11.63
N SER A 269 11.56 -3.14 -10.82
CA SER A 269 11.70 -4.53 -11.26
C SER A 269 10.37 -5.28 -11.09
N ILE A 270 9.96 -6.02 -12.11
CA ILE A 270 8.79 -6.88 -12.14
C ILE A 270 9.31 -8.27 -12.51
N LEU A 271 9.35 -9.17 -11.53
CA LEU A 271 10.08 -10.42 -11.61
C LEU A 271 9.20 -11.62 -11.24
N ASP A 272 9.31 -12.72 -11.98
CA ASP A 272 8.72 -14.00 -11.57
C ASP A 272 7.19 -13.92 -11.37
N CYS A 273 6.48 -13.05 -12.11
CA CYS A 273 5.04 -12.82 -11.96
C CYS A 273 4.20 -13.69 -12.92
N ASP A 274 3.07 -14.19 -12.45
CA ASP A 274 2.06 -14.91 -13.22
C ASP A 274 0.80 -14.05 -13.42
N PHE A 275 0.42 -13.85 -14.69
CA PHE A 275 -0.83 -13.24 -15.11
C PHE A 275 -1.74 -14.33 -15.68
N PHE A 276 -2.92 -14.53 -15.10
CA PHE A 276 -3.81 -15.65 -15.46
C PHE A 276 -5.29 -15.33 -15.30
N GLY A 277 -6.13 -16.26 -15.73
CA GLY A 277 -7.59 -16.17 -15.64
C GLY A 277 -8.18 -15.12 -16.58
N GLN A 278 -9.09 -14.28 -16.10
CA GLN A 278 -9.78 -13.29 -16.95
C GLN A 278 -9.12 -11.91 -16.88
N ILE A 279 -8.32 -11.56 -17.88
CA ILE A 279 -7.75 -10.22 -18.05
C ILE A 279 -8.29 -9.63 -19.37
N ALA A 280 -9.09 -8.58 -19.26
CA ALA A 280 -9.68 -7.88 -20.41
C ALA A 280 -8.73 -6.85 -21.06
N ALA A 281 -7.59 -6.58 -20.40
CA ALA A 281 -6.54 -5.67 -20.82
C ALA A 281 -5.83 -6.09 -22.11
N ASP A 282 -5.36 -5.14 -22.92
CA ASP A 282 -4.51 -5.41 -24.09
C ASP A 282 -3.06 -5.81 -23.75
N SER A 283 -2.62 -5.57 -22.52
CA SER A 283 -1.27 -5.87 -22.04
C SER A 283 -1.24 -6.25 -20.55
N CYS A 284 -0.24 -7.05 -20.15
CA CYS A 284 -0.04 -7.44 -18.74
C CYS A 284 0.72 -6.36 -17.96
N VAL A 285 1.71 -5.74 -18.61
CA VAL A 285 2.54 -4.69 -18.02
C VAL A 285 2.62 -3.53 -19.00
N SER A 286 2.35 -2.31 -18.52
CA SER A 286 2.48 -1.09 -19.30
C SER A 286 3.52 -0.15 -18.69
N VAL A 287 4.42 0.36 -19.54
CA VAL A 287 5.53 1.23 -19.16
C VAL A 287 5.48 2.51 -19.97
N TYR A 288 5.16 3.63 -19.31
CA TYR A 288 4.95 4.93 -19.93
C TYR A 288 5.91 5.97 -19.36
N ASN A 289 6.75 6.55 -20.22
CA ASN A 289 7.72 7.60 -19.86
C ASN A 289 8.65 7.25 -18.68
N ALA A 290 9.00 5.97 -18.50
CA ALA A 290 9.74 5.46 -17.35
C ALA A 290 11.11 4.88 -17.73
N LYS A 291 12.03 4.88 -16.77
CA LYS A 291 13.43 4.49 -16.98
C LYS A 291 13.91 3.39 -16.03
N ASN A 292 14.90 2.62 -16.48
CA ASN A 292 15.53 1.55 -15.70
C ASN A 292 14.50 0.52 -15.19
N VAL A 293 13.68 0.01 -16.11
CA VAL A 293 12.64 -0.97 -15.80
C VAL A 293 13.08 -2.36 -16.23
N ILE A 294 12.93 -3.35 -15.35
CA ILE A 294 13.23 -4.76 -15.65
C ILE A 294 11.96 -5.58 -15.53
N ILE A 295 11.59 -6.29 -16.59
CA ILE A 295 10.46 -7.23 -16.63
C ILE A 295 11.02 -8.59 -17.03
N SER A 296 11.05 -9.55 -16.09
CA SER A 296 11.71 -10.83 -16.35
C SER A 296 11.12 -12.03 -15.64
N ARG A 297 11.17 -13.19 -16.31
CA ARG A 297 10.68 -14.49 -15.81
C ARG A 297 9.19 -14.48 -15.46
N CYS A 298 8.44 -13.58 -16.08
CA CYS A 298 7.00 -13.51 -15.92
C CYS A 298 6.29 -14.40 -16.95
N ARG A 299 5.07 -14.83 -16.63
CA ARG A 299 4.23 -15.66 -17.49
C ARG A 299 2.85 -15.04 -17.68
N SER A 300 2.34 -15.05 -18.90
CA SER A 300 0.93 -14.83 -19.19
C SER A 300 0.29 -16.11 -19.73
N MET A 301 -0.79 -16.56 -19.09
CA MET A 301 -1.64 -17.69 -19.51
C MET A 301 -2.79 -17.20 -20.42
N PRO A 302 -3.53 -18.09 -21.14
CA PRO A 302 -4.43 -17.70 -22.22
C PRO A 302 -5.43 -16.61 -21.80
N ASN A 303 -5.25 -15.41 -22.34
CA ASN A 303 -6.10 -14.25 -22.08
C ASN A 303 -6.67 -13.72 -23.40
N ILE A 304 -7.99 -13.83 -23.57
CA ILE A 304 -8.67 -13.51 -24.84
C ILE A 304 -8.51 -12.02 -25.21
N GLY A 305 -8.29 -11.13 -24.23
CA GLY A 305 -8.18 -9.68 -24.43
C GLY A 305 -6.76 -9.14 -24.61
N THR A 306 -5.71 -9.91 -24.34
CA THR A 306 -4.34 -9.40 -24.17
C THR A 306 -3.52 -9.56 -25.44
N ALA A 307 -3.53 -8.52 -26.28
CA ALA A 307 -2.83 -8.51 -27.56
C ALA A 307 -1.30 -8.53 -27.43
N TYR A 308 -0.75 -7.99 -26.34
CA TYR A 308 0.69 -7.88 -26.11
C TYR A 308 1.07 -8.33 -24.70
N PHE A 309 2.27 -8.87 -24.49
CA PHE A 309 2.71 -9.11 -23.10
C PHE A 309 3.03 -7.79 -22.39
N THR A 310 3.77 -6.91 -23.07
CA THR A 310 4.18 -5.60 -22.54
C THR A 310 3.91 -4.48 -23.53
N GLU A 311 3.42 -3.36 -23.04
CA GLU A 311 3.35 -2.09 -23.77
C GLU A 311 4.43 -1.13 -23.26
N ILE A 312 5.18 -0.53 -24.18
CA ILE A 312 6.23 0.45 -23.87
C ILE A 312 6.02 1.68 -24.77
N SER A 313 5.82 2.86 -24.19
CA SER A 313 5.60 4.08 -24.97
C SER A 313 6.21 5.35 -24.35
N GLY A 314 6.19 6.42 -25.13
CA GLY A 314 6.64 7.75 -24.73
C GLY A 314 8.16 7.87 -24.65
N THR A 315 8.66 8.55 -23.61
CA THR A 315 10.10 8.80 -23.37
C THR A 315 10.78 7.69 -22.56
N SER A 316 10.18 6.49 -22.52
CA SER A 316 10.73 5.35 -21.80
C SER A 316 12.11 4.94 -22.34
N ASP A 317 13.04 4.59 -21.45
CA ASP A 317 14.42 4.23 -21.80
C ASP A 317 15.01 3.20 -20.82
N ARG A 318 15.95 2.37 -21.28
CA ARG A 318 16.57 1.30 -20.49
C ARG A 318 15.53 0.35 -19.90
N VAL A 319 14.62 -0.11 -20.75
CA VAL A 319 13.61 -1.12 -20.42
C VAL A 319 14.10 -2.48 -20.90
N LEU A 320 14.29 -3.42 -19.97
CA LEU A 320 14.67 -4.80 -20.25
C LEU A 320 13.45 -5.71 -20.12
N VAL A 321 13.10 -6.41 -21.20
CA VAL A 321 12.04 -7.43 -21.20
C VAL A 321 12.67 -8.77 -21.57
N ALA A 322 12.94 -9.64 -20.60
CA ALA A 322 13.72 -10.86 -20.84
C ALA A 322 13.19 -12.11 -20.14
N ASN A 323 13.32 -13.27 -20.77
CA ASN A 323 12.95 -14.58 -20.22
C ASN A 323 11.47 -14.69 -19.81
N ASN A 324 10.58 -13.94 -20.47
CA ASN A 324 9.15 -14.01 -20.20
C ASN A 324 8.47 -15.03 -21.15
N ILE A 325 7.33 -15.56 -20.72
CA ILE A 325 6.52 -16.53 -21.49
C ILE A 325 5.12 -15.93 -21.70
N ALA A 326 4.64 -15.88 -22.93
CA ALA A 326 3.29 -15.43 -23.25
C ALA A 326 2.65 -16.36 -24.29
N ASP A 327 1.35 -16.62 -24.15
CA ASP A 327 0.55 -17.31 -25.16
C ASP A 327 0.17 -16.36 -26.30
N THR A 328 0.49 -16.75 -27.54
CA THR A 328 0.52 -15.85 -28.70
C THR A 328 -0.79 -15.87 -29.49
N ARG A 329 -1.54 -14.78 -29.41
CA ARG A 329 -2.45 -14.38 -30.50
C ARG A 329 -1.94 -13.14 -31.25
N VAL A 330 -0.98 -12.38 -30.69
CA VAL A 330 -0.28 -11.23 -31.33
C VAL A 330 1.06 -10.92 -30.60
N SER A 331 1.82 -9.94 -31.10
CA SER A 331 3.22 -9.59 -30.77
C SER A 331 3.57 -9.55 -29.26
N PHE A 332 4.81 -9.91 -28.91
CA PHE A 332 5.26 -9.90 -27.50
C PHE A 332 5.29 -8.49 -26.88
N ILE A 333 5.73 -7.49 -27.66
CA ILE A 333 5.90 -6.10 -27.21
C ILE A 333 5.20 -5.17 -28.21
N ALA A 334 4.37 -4.26 -27.69
CA ALA A 334 3.97 -3.04 -28.40
C ALA A 334 4.91 -1.90 -27.98
N ASN A 335 5.86 -1.55 -28.84
CA ASN A 335 6.87 -0.53 -28.54
C ASN A 335 6.74 0.68 -29.47
N SER A 336 6.49 1.85 -28.89
CA SER A 336 6.56 3.16 -29.57
C SER A 336 7.54 4.12 -28.90
N ALA A 337 8.36 3.64 -27.96
CA ALA A 337 9.35 4.45 -27.27
C ALA A 337 10.59 4.71 -28.14
N ALA A 338 11.19 5.88 -27.96
CA ALA A 338 12.41 6.28 -28.68
C ALA A 338 13.71 5.77 -28.02
N GLY A 339 13.63 5.19 -26.82
CA GLY A 339 14.78 4.77 -26.01
C GLY A 339 15.28 3.34 -26.28
N SER A 340 16.30 2.94 -25.51
CA SER A 340 16.88 1.60 -25.58
C SER A 340 15.94 0.57 -24.93
N VAL A 341 15.36 -0.29 -25.76
CA VAL A 341 14.58 -1.46 -25.32
C VAL A 341 15.33 -2.71 -25.73
N VAL A 342 15.64 -3.57 -24.76
CA VAL A 342 16.27 -4.87 -25.01
C VAL A 342 15.24 -5.96 -24.75
N SER A 343 14.99 -6.80 -25.75
CA SER A 343 14.04 -7.91 -25.66
C SER A 343 14.72 -9.24 -25.98
N ASP A 344 14.60 -10.20 -25.07
CA ASP A 344 15.06 -11.60 -25.24
C ASP A 344 14.02 -12.54 -24.63
N ASN A 345 12.97 -12.89 -25.39
CA ASN A 345 11.80 -13.63 -24.88
C ASN A 345 11.49 -14.85 -25.74
N ASN A 346 11.00 -15.91 -25.10
CA ASN A 346 10.61 -17.15 -25.76
C ASN A 346 9.12 -17.13 -26.10
N ILE A 347 8.81 -17.45 -27.35
CA ILE A 347 7.45 -17.76 -27.80
C ILE A 347 7.32 -19.28 -27.78
N ASN A 348 6.49 -19.82 -26.88
CA ASN A 348 6.19 -21.25 -26.87
C ASN A 348 4.91 -21.50 -27.67
N PHE A 349 5.01 -22.42 -28.64
CA PHE A 349 3.91 -22.89 -29.49
C PHE A 349 2.99 -23.88 -28.78
#